data_AF-A0A345ECF5-F1
#
_entry.id   AF-A0A345ECF5-F1
#
_cell.length_a   1.000
_cell.length_b   1.000
_cell.length_c   1.000
_cell.angle_alpha   90.00
_cell.angle_beta   90.00
_cell.angle_gamma   90.00
#
_symmetry.space_group_name_H-M   'P 1'
#
loop_
_entity.id
_entity.type
_entity.pdbx_description
1 polymer ?
#
loop_
_entity_poly.entity_id
_entity_poly.type
_entity_poly.pdbx_seq_one_letter_code
_entity_poly.pdbx_strand_id
1 'polypeptide(L)'
;MCREMKREPAWVAAIRLALLEGRVDVPSVVEEANLIPGRERTVRDVLSTMADRGLLEPVDDGVYVPGSVLLDSDRFDLDFDRASDGGAHRWKSSV
;
A
#
# COMPACT_ATOMS: atom_id res chain seq x y z
N MET A 1 19.64 -4.95 0.17
CA MET A 1 18.93 -6.16 -0.29
C MET A 1 18.18 -5.77 -1.55
N CYS A 2 18.50 -6.39 -2.69
CA CYS A 2 18.07 -5.94 -4.02
C CYS A 2 16.54 -5.86 -4.15
N ARG A 3 15.95 -4.64 -4.03
CA ARG A 3 14.55 -4.34 -4.39
C ARG A 3 14.24 -4.59 -5.88
N GLU A 4 15.30 -4.78 -6.68
CA GLU A 4 15.30 -4.81 -8.14
C GLU A 4 14.47 -5.95 -8.78
N MET A 5 14.06 -6.99 -8.03
CA MET A 5 13.33 -8.14 -8.59
C MET A 5 11.89 -8.34 -8.10
N LYS A 6 11.39 -7.56 -7.13
CA LYS A 6 10.02 -7.72 -6.62
C LYS A 6 9.20 -6.46 -6.83
N ARG A 7 8.49 -6.41 -7.95
CA ARG A 7 7.44 -5.42 -8.19
C ARG A 7 6.25 -5.78 -7.33
N GLU A 8 5.80 -4.83 -6.53
CA GLU A 8 4.57 -4.98 -5.77
C GLU A 8 3.39 -4.38 -6.56
N PRO A 9 2.15 -4.86 -6.38
CA PRO A 9 0.99 -4.18 -6.93
C PRO A 9 0.88 -2.75 -6.38
N ALA A 10 0.49 -1.80 -7.21
CA ALA A 10 0.38 -0.38 -6.83
C ALA A 10 -0.49 -0.14 -5.58
N TRP A 11 -1.57 -0.92 -5.42
CA TRP A 11 -2.45 -0.80 -4.26
C TRP A 11 -1.78 -1.22 -2.94
N VAL A 12 -0.86 -2.19 -2.98
CA VAL A 12 -0.10 -2.62 -1.78
C VAL A 12 0.85 -1.51 -1.34
N ALA A 13 1.58 -0.92 -2.30
CA ALA A 13 2.46 0.21 -2.03
C ALA A 13 1.68 1.42 -1.52
N ALA A 14 0.52 1.72 -2.10
CA ALA A 14 -0.35 2.81 -1.64
C ALA A 14 -0.83 2.61 -0.19
N ILE A 15 -1.25 1.39 0.20
CA ILE A 15 -1.60 1.08 1.59
C ILE A 15 -0.39 1.30 2.51
N ARG A 16 0.78 0.82 2.12
CA ARG A 16 2.01 0.97 2.92
C ARG A 16 2.35 2.45 3.13
N LEU A 17 2.36 3.26 2.07
CA LEU A 17 2.61 4.70 2.14
C LEU A 17 1.58 5.41 3.02
N ALA A 18 0.29 5.09 2.84
CA ALA A 18 -0.78 5.63 3.68
C ALA A 18 -0.51 5.32 5.17
N LEU A 19 -0.15 4.07 5.48
CA LEU A 19 0.02 3.60 6.85
C LEU A 19 1.32 4.07 7.53
N LEU A 20 2.41 4.24 6.77
CA LEU A 20 3.73 4.58 7.31
C LEU A 20 4.06 6.06 7.20
N GLU A 21 3.61 6.71 6.13
CA GLU A 21 3.94 8.11 5.81
C GLU A 21 2.73 9.04 5.97
N GLY A 22 1.52 8.48 6.09
CA GLY A 22 0.28 9.26 6.27
C GLY A 22 -0.17 10.01 5.01
N ARG A 23 0.52 9.81 3.88
CA ARG A 23 0.27 10.49 2.62
C ARG A 23 0.62 9.58 1.44
N VAL A 24 -0.14 9.70 0.35
CA VAL A 24 0.05 8.95 -0.87
C VAL A 24 -0.09 9.86 -2.08
N ASP A 25 0.86 9.76 -3.01
CA ASP A 25 0.83 10.40 -4.32
C ASP A 25 1.36 9.45 -5.40
N VAL A 26 1.08 9.77 -6.66
CA VAL A 26 1.44 8.92 -7.81
C VAL A 26 2.96 8.67 -7.91
N PRO A 27 3.83 9.71 -7.86
CA PRO A 27 5.29 9.51 -7.82
C PRO A 27 5.75 8.54 -6.73
N SER A 28 5.29 8.74 -5.49
CA SER A 28 5.66 7.92 -4.35
C SER A 28 5.26 6.46 -4.52
N VAL A 29 4.06 6.19 -5.07
CA VAL A 29 3.61 4.81 -5.35
C VAL A 29 4.43 4.16 -6.47
N VAL A 30 4.76 4.90 -7.54
CA VAL A 30 5.59 4.39 -8.63
C VAL A 30 6.96 3.95 -8.11
N GLU A 31 7.56 4.78 -7.25
CA GLU A 31 8.84 4.49 -6.61
C GLU A 31 8.73 3.29 -5.66
N GLU A 32 7.79 3.34 -4.71
CA GLU A 32 7.67 2.30 -3.67
C GLU A 32 7.30 0.93 -4.23
N ALA A 33 6.42 0.87 -5.26
CA ALA A 33 6.09 -0.38 -5.95
C ALA A 33 7.16 -0.82 -6.96
N ASN A 34 8.23 -0.03 -7.16
CA ASN A 34 9.28 -0.27 -8.14
C ASN A 34 8.70 -0.52 -9.55
N LEU A 35 7.75 0.35 -9.96
CA LEU A 35 7.07 0.22 -11.24
C LEU A 35 7.96 0.71 -12.39
N ILE A 36 7.74 0.13 -13.57
CA ILE A 36 8.36 0.66 -14.78
C ILE A 36 7.82 2.07 -15.08
N PRO A 37 8.63 2.95 -15.69
CA PRO A 37 8.17 4.27 -16.14
C PRO A 37 6.95 4.18 -17.06
N GLY A 38 6.05 5.18 -17.01
CA GLY A 38 4.85 5.21 -17.86
C GLY A 38 3.61 4.56 -17.24
N ARG A 39 3.67 4.18 -15.95
CA ARG A 39 2.55 3.56 -15.21
C ARG A 39 1.74 4.55 -14.38
N GLU A 40 2.02 5.84 -14.49
CA GLU A 40 1.43 6.91 -13.69
C GLU A 40 -0.10 6.97 -13.87
N ARG A 41 -0.60 6.75 -15.10
CA ARG A 41 -2.05 6.68 -15.35
C ARG A 41 -2.70 5.52 -14.60
N THR A 42 -2.11 4.32 -14.70
CA THR A 42 -2.60 3.14 -13.99
C THR A 42 -2.57 3.33 -12.48
N VAL A 43 -1.52 3.97 -11.95
CA VAL A 43 -1.43 4.29 -10.52
C VAL A 43 -2.53 5.28 -10.12
N ARG A 44 -2.78 6.32 -10.94
CA ARG A 44 -3.87 7.27 -10.70
C ARG A 44 -5.23 6.55 -10.66
N ASP A 45 -5.49 5.63 -11.59
CA ASP A 45 -6.74 4.85 -11.60
C ASP A 45 -6.88 3.97 -10.34
N VAL A 46 -5.78 3.36 -9.90
CA VAL A 46 -5.75 2.56 -8.67
C VAL A 46 -6.03 3.42 -7.44
N LEU A 47 -5.38 4.59 -7.31
CA LEU A 47 -5.59 5.49 -6.18
C LEU A 47 -7.02 6.04 -6.15
N SER A 48 -7.57 6.41 -7.30
CA SER A 48 -8.98 6.80 -7.43
C SER A 48 -9.91 5.66 -6.99
N THR A 49 -9.66 4.43 -7.45
CA THR A 49 -10.46 3.26 -7.06
C THR A 49 -10.37 2.98 -5.55
N MET A 50 -9.20 3.19 -4.94
CA MET A 50 -9.02 3.04 -3.49
C MET A 50 -9.76 4.12 -2.72
N ALA A 51 -9.77 5.35 -3.23
CA ALA A 51 -10.53 6.45 -2.67
C ALA A 51 -12.04 6.21 -2.77
N ASP A 52 -12.53 5.76 -3.92
CA ASP A 52 -13.95 5.37 -4.11
C ASP A 52 -14.40 4.28 -3.13
N ARG A 53 -13.45 3.46 -2.65
CA ARG A 53 -13.69 2.39 -1.67
C ARG A 53 -13.45 2.82 -0.22
N GLY A 54 -13.13 4.10 0.03
CA GLY A 54 -12.89 4.64 1.37
C GLY A 54 -11.57 4.21 2.03
N LEU A 55 -10.68 3.53 1.29
CA LEU A 55 -9.35 3.16 1.79
C LEU A 55 -8.41 4.37 1.85
N LEU A 56 -8.64 5.33 0.97
CA LEU A 56 -7.92 6.59 0.89
C LEU A 56 -8.92 7.74 0.88
N GLU A 57 -8.51 8.91 1.37
CA GLU A 57 -9.27 10.15 1.29
C GLU A 57 -8.49 11.16 0.45
N PRO A 58 -9.07 11.72 -0.62
CA PRO A 58 -8.41 12.76 -1.42
C PRO A 58 -8.35 14.07 -0.63
N VAL A 59 -7.16 14.69 -0.58
CA VAL A 59 -6.96 16.00 0.07
C VAL A 59 -6.52 17.10 -0.88
N ASP A 60 -5.99 16.72 -2.05
CA ASP A 60 -5.60 17.62 -3.14
C ASP A 60 -5.56 16.84 -4.47
N ASP A 61 -5.28 17.51 -5.60
CA ASP A 61 -5.16 16.87 -6.90
C ASP A 61 -4.04 15.81 -6.90
N GLY A 62 -4.44 14.54 -6.90
CA GLY A 62 -3.53 13.40 -6.91
C GLY A 62 -2.84 13.12 -5.56
N VAL A 63 -3.30 13.75 -4.47
CA VAL A 63 -2.78 13.52 -3.12
C VAL A 63 -3.88 12.93 -2.24
N TYR A 64 -3.52 11.87 -1.53
CA TYR A 64 -4.42 11.13 -0.67
C TYR A 64 -3.83 10.94 0.73
N VAL A 65 -4.69 10.75 1.71
CA VAL A 65 -4.36 10.33 3.08
C VAL A 65 -5.11 9.03 3.41
N PRO A 66 -4.80 8.33 4.51
CA PRO A 66 -5.59 7.18 4.95
C PRO A 66 -7.08 7.51 5.08
N GLY A 67 -7.94 6.73 4.43
CA GLY A 67 -9.39 6.84 4.56
C GLY A 67 -9.91 6.03 5.75
N SER A 68 -11.15 6.28 6.14
CA SER A 68 -11.79 5.63 7.30
C SER A 68 -11.77 4.11 7.20
N VAL A 69 -12.02 3.52 6.02
CA VAL A 69 -12.00 2.05 5.86
C VAL A 69 -10.64 1.46 6.20
N LEU A 70 -9.55 2.16 5.88
CA LEU A 70 -8.19 1.70 6.18
C LEU A 70 -7.82 1.93 7.66
N LEU A 71 -8.38 2.95 8.29
CA LEU A 71 -8.15 3.25 9.71
C LEU A 71 -8.98 2.35 10.64
N ASP A 72 -10.22 2.08 10.23
CA ASP A 72 -11.22 1.27 10.94
C ASP A 72 -11.10 -0.23 10.61
N SER A 73 -10.32 -0.60 9.58
CA SER A 73 -9.96 -2.00 9.34
C SER A 73 -9.11 -2.47 10.52
N ASP A 74 -9.78 -3.20 11.41
CA ASP A 74 -9.30 -3.71 12.68
C ASP A 74 -7.82 -4.10 12.65
N ARG A 75 -6.95 -3.21 13.15
CA ARG A 75 -5.54 -3.52 13.36
C ARG A 75 -5.32 -4.42 14.59
N PHE A 76 -6.38 -4.71 15.36
CA PHE A 76 -6.30 -5.40 16.65
C PHE A 76 -7.00 -6.76 16.73
N ASP A 77 -7.72 -7.19 15.69
CA ASP A 77 -8.37 -8.51 15.63
C ASP A 77 -7.79 -9.41 14.50
N LEU A 78 -6.49 -9.25 14.24
CA LEU A 78 -5.77 -10.23 13.43
C LEU A 78 -5.54 -11.48 14.30
N ASP A 79 -6.40 -12.48 14.12
CA ASP A 79 -6.24 -13.82 14.68
C ASP A 79 -4.97 -14.47 14.12
N PHE A 80 -3.84 -14.26 14.81
CA PHE A 80 -2.53 -14.79 14.42
C PHE A 80 -2.50 -16.33 14.44
N ASP A 81 -3.46 -17.00 15.08
CA ASP A 81 -3.61 -18.46 15.02
C ASP A 81 -4.18 -18.95 13.67
N ARG A 82 -4.76 -18.05 12.86
CA ARG A 82 -5.18 -18.31 11.46
C ARG A 82 -4.20 -17.80 10.41
N ALA A 83 -3.12 -17.16 10.82
CA ALA A 83 -2.04 -16.83 9.91
C ALA A 83 -1.46 -18.15 9.37
N SER A 84 -1.56 -18.37 8.06
CA SER A 84 -0.99 -19.56 7.42
C SER A 84 0.49 -19.69 7.80
N ASP A 85 0.94 -20.89 8.17
CA ASP A 85 2.34 -21.21 8.51
C ASP A 85 3.37 -20.80 7.41
N GLY A 86 2.91 -20.39 6.23
CA GLY A 86 3.70 -19.85 5.11
C GLY A 86 3.60 -18.34 4.86
N GLY A 87 3.00 -17.56 5.76
CA GLY A 87 2.83 -16.11 5.62
C GLY A 87 4.13 -15.30 5.75
N ALA A 88 4.22 -14.20 5.00
CA ALA A 88 5.42 -13.37 4.84
C ALA A 88 5.98 -12.71 6.13
N HIS A 89 5.31 -12.85 7.28
CA HIS A 89 5.75 -12.34 8.59
C HIS A 89 7.01 -13.03 9.13
N ARG A 90 7.45 -14.14 8.53
CA ARG A 90 8.64 -14.91 8.96
C ARG A 90 9.92 -14.61 8.18
N TRP A 91 10.00 -13.54 7.38
CA TRP A 91 11.26 -13.16 6.73
C TRP A 91 12.29 -12.65 7.73
N LYS A 92 13.13 -13.60 8.17
CA LYS A 92 14.41 -13.47 8.87
C LYS A 92 14.36 -12.99 10.33
N SER A 93 13.91 -13.87 11.22
CA SER A 93 14.57 -14.04 12.51
C SER A 93 15.60 -15.17 12.39
N SER A 94 16.75 -14.85 11.80
CA SER A 94 17.97 -15.63 11.96
C SER A 94 19.07 -14.67 12.42
N VAL A 95 19.04 -14.34 13.71
CA VAL A 95 20.18 -14.22 14.63
C VAL A 95 19.67 -14.47 16.03
#